data_AF-A0A158C494-F1
#
_entry.id   AF-A0A158C494-F1
#
_cell.length_a   1.000
_cell.length_b   1.000
_cell.length_c   1.000
_cell.angle_alpha   90.00
_cell.angle_beta   90.00
_cell.angle_gamma   90.00
#
_symmetry.space_group_name_H-M   'P 1'
#
loop_
_entity.id
_entity.type
_entity.pdbx_description
1 polymer ?
#
loop_
_entity_poly.entity_id
_entity_poly.type
_entity_poly.pdbx_seq_one_letter_code
_entity_poly.pdbx_strand_id
1 'polypeptide(L)' 'MRPIHTLVVLPPAFVLLGPFFLNRVTPFVLGMPFLLAWLAGTLVITSIVMALVYRSDSKHRVKSSDEMAGDHA' A
#
# COMPACT_ATOMS: atom_id res chain seq x y z
N MET A 1 -19.50 -3.74 -4.30
CA MET A 1 -18.12 -4.08 -4.70
C MET A 1 -17.20 -3.63 -3.59
N ARG A 2 -16.37 -4.52 -3.02
CA ARG A 2 -15.61 -4.23 -1.79
C ARG A 2 -14.52 -3.19 -2.09
N PRO A 3 -14.43 -2.06 -1.35
CA PRO A 3 -13.47 -0.97 -1.62
C PRO A 3 -12.00 -1.35 -1.45
N ILE A 4 -11.71 -2.61 -1.07
CA ILE A 4 -10.38 -3.17 -0.87
C ILE A 4 -9.58 -3.23 -2.17
N HIS A 5 -10.22 -3.46 -3.33
CA HIS A 5 -9.52 -3.49 -4.61
C HIS A 5 -8.96 -2.12 -5.02
N THR A 6 -9.60 -1.03 -4.61
CA THR A 6 -9.12 0.33 -4.89
C THR A 6 -7.81 0.64 -4.15
N LEU A 7 -7.58 0.05 -2.97
CA LEU A 7 -6.33 0.23 -2.22
C LEU A 7 -5.11 -0.37 -2.93
N VAL A 8 -5.29 -1.43 -3.72
CA VAL A 8 -4.20 -2.14 -4.41
C VAL A 8 -3.68 -1.37 -5.63
N VAL A 9 -4.53 -0.52 -6.24
CA VAL A 9 -4.15 0.27 -7.42
C VAL A 9 -3.40 1.55 -7.03
N LEU A 10 -3.52 1.98 -5.77
CA LEU A 10 -2.94 3.22 -5.28
C LEU A 10 -1.40 3.26 -5.40
N PRO A 11 -0.64 2.20 -5.02
CA PRO A 11 0.81 2.20 -5.16
C PRO A 11 1.35 2.31 -6.60
N PRO A 12 0.91 1.49 -7.58
CA PRO A 12 1.42 1.62 -8.95
C PRO A 12 0.99 2.95 -9.60
N ALA A 13 -0.18 3.49 -9.25
CA ALA A 13 -0.60 4.81 -9.72
C ALA A 13 0.36 5.91 -9.22
N PHE A 14 0.79 5.86 -7.96
CA PHE A 14 1.73 6.82 -7.38
C PHE A 14 3.14 6.74 -8.01
N VAL A 15 3.60 5.53 -8.34
CA VAL A 15 4.88 5.33 -9.03
C VAL A 15 4.82 5.87 -10.46
N LEU A 16 3.70 5.68 -11.18
CA LEU A 16 3.55 6.11 -12.57
C LEU A 16 3.37 7.63 -12.72
N LEU A 17 2.73 8.30 -11.75
CA LEU A 17 2.64 9.77 -11.75
C LEU A 17 3.98 10.45 -11.42
N GLY A 18 4.87 9.77 -10.70
CA GLY A 18 6.14 10.30 -10.22
C GLY A 18 7.02 10.92 -11.34
N PRO A 19 7.42 10.13 -12.35
CA PRO A 19 8.32 10.61 -13.40
C PRO A 19 7.74 11.74 -14.26
N PHE A 20 6.43 11.75 -14.52
CA PHE A 20 5.80 12.75 -15.37
C PHE A 20 5.70 14.14 -14.71
N PHE A 21 5.51 14.20 -13.39
CA PHE A 21 5.40 15.47 -12.65
C PHE A 21 6.68 15.90 -11.93
N LEU A 22 7.52 14.94 -11.51
CA LEU A 22 8.66 15.16 -10.60
C LEU A 22 10.04 14.99 -11.26
N ASN A 23 10.14 14.89 -12.60
CA ASN A 23 11.44 14.98 -13.28
C ASN A 23 12.01 16.41 -13.25
N ARG A 24 12.00 17.04 -12.07
CA ARG A 24 12.59 18.34 -11.75
C ARG A 24 13.32 18.19 -10.42
N VAL A 25 14.59 18.60 -10.41
CA VAL A 25 15.47 18.54 -9.24
C VAL A 25 15.12 19.58 -8.16
N THR A 26 14.32 20.58 -8.52
CA THR A 26 13.75 21.59 -7.63
C THR A 26 12.22 21.48 -7.62
N PRO A 27 11.57 21.56 -6.44
CA PRO A 27 12.09 21.94 -5.12
C PRO A 27 12.83 20.82 -4.37
N PHE A 28 13.56 21.18 -3.31
CA PHE A 28 14.16 20.22 -2.38
C PHE A 28 13.20 19.98 -1.21
N VAL A 29 13.02 18.72 -0.81
CA VAL A 29 12.22 18.31 0.35
C VAL A 29 13.15 17.58 1.31
N LEU A 30 13.19 18.00 2.58
CA LEU A 30 14.08 17.43 3.60
C LEU A 30 15.58 17.48 3.21
N GLY A 31 15.98 18.44 2.38
CA GLY A 31 17.36 18.55 1.86
C GLY A 31 17.68 17.59 0.72
N MET A 32 16.72 16.80 0.25
CA MET A 32 16.85 15.86 -0.87
C MET A 32 16.05 16.35 -2.09
N PRO A 33 16.45 16.03 -3.33
CA PRO A 33 15.64 16.26 -4.51
C PRO A 33 14.23 15.66 -4.32
N PHE A 34 13.19 16.40 -4.75
CA PHE A 34 11.80 16.01 -4.55
C PHE A 34 11.48 14.58 -5.02
N LEU A 35 12.10 14.13 -6.12
CA LEU A 35 11.95 12.77 -6.64
C LEU A 35 12.38 11.69 -5.63
N LEU A 36 13.44 11.93 -4.85
CA LEU A 36 13.89 10.99 -3.81
C LEU A 36 12.90 10.95 -2.64
N ALA A 37 12.44 12.11 -2.18
CA ALA A 37 11.43 12.19 -1.12
C ALA A 37 10.12 11.52 -1.54
N TRP A 38 9.72 11.65 -2.81
CA TRP A 38 8.55 11.00 -3.39
C TRP A 38 8.68 9.48 -3.45
N LEU A 39 9.82 8.96 -3.90
CA LEU A 39 10.09 7.52 -3.91
C LEU A 39 10.02 6.94 -2.48
N ALA A 40 10.65 7.63 -1.52
CA ALA A 40 10.57 7.26 -0.10
C ALA A 40 9.12 7.29 0.41
N GLY A 41 8.37 8.35 0.10
CA GLY A 41 6.95 8.46 0.46
C GLY A 41 6.11 7.33 -0.15
N THR A 42 6.40 6.93 -1.38
CA THR A 42 5.70 5.83 -2.06
C THR A 42 5.98 4.49 -1.38
N LEU A 43 7.21 4.26 -0.89
CA LEU A 43 7.54 3.09 -0.06
C LEU A 43 6.78 3.07 1.28
N VAL A 44 6.59 4.24 1.90
CA VAL A 44 5.79 4.32 3.13
C VAL A 44 4.33 4.01 2.82
N ILE A 45 3.79 4.55 1.72
CA ILE A 45 2.41 4.29 1.28
C ILE A 45 2.20 2.79 0.99
N THR A 46 3.13 2.11 0.30
CA THR A 46 3.01 0.67 0.03
C THR A 46 2.96 -0.15 1.32
N SER A 47 3.78 0.20 2.31
CA SER A 47 3.76 -0.43 3.63
C SER A 47 2.41 -0.23 4.33
N ILE A 48 1.87 0.99 4.31
CA ILE A 48 0.55 1.30 4.88
C ILE A 48 -0.56 0.51 4.18
N VAL A 49 -0.52 0.42 2.85
CA VAL A 49 -1.49 -0.35 2.07
C VAL A 49 -1.46 -1.82 2.45
N MET A 50 -0.27 -2.44 2.53
CA MET A 50 -0.13 -3.83 2.96
C MET A 50 -0.61 -4.05 4.40
N ALA A 51 -0.33 -3.11 5.31
CA ALA A 51 -0.83 -3.16 6.68
C ALA A 51 -2.35 -3.08 6.74
N LEU A 52 -2.98 -2.21 5.94
CA LEU A 52 -4.43 -2.12 5.80
C LEU A 52 -5.04 -3.40 5.22
N VAL A 53 -4.41 -3.98 4.20
CA VAL A 53 -4.83 -5.25 3.61
C VAL A 53 -4.74 -6.37 4.64
N TYR A 54 -3.61 -6.51 5.34
CA TYR A 54 -3.44 -7.51 6.39
C TYR A 54 -4.45 -7.35 7.51
N ARG A 55 -4.68 -6.13 8.01
CA ARG A 55 -5.69 -5.86 9.03
C ARG A 55 -7.10 -6.20 8.57
N SER A 56 -7.41 -6.00 7.29
CA SER A 56 -8.70 -6.33 6.71
C SER A 56 -8.87 -7.84 6.49
N ASP A 57 -7.81 -8.53 6.07
CA ASP A 57 -7.81 -9.97 5.83
C ASP A 57 -7.73 -10.80 7.13
N SER A 58 -7.07 -10.28 8.16
CA SER A 58 -7.04 -10.90 9.50
C SER A 58 -8.45 -11.06 10.09
N LYS A 59 -9.41 -10.18 9.71
CA LYS A 59 -10.83 -10.33 10.07
C LYS A 59 -11.53 -11.49 9.34
N HIS A 60 -11.00 -11.93 8.19
CA HIS A 60 -11.53 -13.06 7.43
C HIS A 60 -10.82 -14.37 7.78
N ARG A 61 -9.49 -14.34 8.04
CA ARG A 61 -8.70 -15.53 8.43
C ARG A 61 -9.14 -16.17 9.75
N VAL A 62 -9.60 -15.38 10.73
CA VAL A 62 -10.16 -15.93 11.98
C VAL A 62 -11.33 -16.88 11.70
N LYS A 63 -12.13 -16.62 10.65
CA LYS A 63 -13.29 -17.44 10.31
C LYS A 63 -12.93 -18.78 9.65
N SER A 64 -11.85 -18.83 8.86
CA SER A 64 -11.44 -20.07 8.15
C SER A 64 -10.69 -21.08 9.02
N SER A 65 -10.05 -20.62 10.11
CA SER A 65 -9.36 -21.52 11.04
C SER A 65 -10.32 -22.20 12.02
N ASP A 66 -11.43 -21.55 12.38
CA ASP A 66 -12.47 -22.16 13.23
C ASP A 66 -13.31 -23.21 12.47
N GLU A 67 -13.59 -23.03 11.18
CA GLU A 67 -14.31 -24.03 10.36
C GLU A 67 -13.48 -25.31 10.09
N MET A 68 -12.17 -25.20 9.89
CA MET A 68 -11.27 -26.35 9.69
C MET A 68 -10.98 -27.12 11.00
N ALA A 69 -11.14 -26.50 12.17
CA ALA A 69 -10.99 -27.17 13.46
C ALA A 69 -12.27 -27.91 13.91
N GLY A 70 -13.44 -27.53 13.38
CA GLY A 70 -14.73 -28.15 13.69
C GLY A 70 -15.11 -29.35 12.80
N ASP A 71 -14.41 -29.59 11.69
CA ASP A 71 -14.67 -30.71 10.76
C ASP A 71 -13.90 -32.00 11.15
N HIS A 72 -13.06 -31.92 12.18
CA HIS A 72 -12.22 -33.03 12.66
C HIS A 72 -12.55 -33.48 14.10
N ALA A 73 -13.68 -33.06 14.67
CA ALA A 73 -14.17 -33.47 16.00
C ALA A 73 -15.48 -34.27 15.87
#